data_AF-A0A6P0T0E7-F1
#
_entry.id   AF-A0A6P0T0E7-F1
#
_cell.length_a   1.000
_cell.length_b   1.000
_cell.length_c   1.000
_cell.angle_alpha   90.00
_cell.angle_beta   90.00
_cell.angle_gamma   90.00
#
_symmetry.space_group_name_H-M   'P 1'
#
loop_
_entity.id
_entity.type
_entity.pdbx_description
1 polymer ?
#
loop_
_entity_poly.entity_id
_entity_poly.type
_entity_poly.pdbx_seq_one_letter_code
_entity_poly.pdbx_strand_id
1 'polypeptide(L)' 'MVSCIRGHWSIENRRPWVKDVIYSEDTSPQKAAYAPINLSMLKTWVLTLIRANGYDSITEFIDSLGHNLTYLLSICT' A
#
# COMPACT_ATOMS: atom_id res chain seq x y z
N MET A 1 15.99 -25.01 6.36
CA MET A 1 15.52 -24.17 7.48
C MET A 1 15.71 -22.68 7.21
N VAL A 2 16.92 -22.21 6.86
CA VAL A 2 17.20 -20.77 6.55
C VAL A 2 16.43 -20.23 5.34
N SER A 3 16.20 -21.05 4.30
CA SER A 3 15.43 -20.67 3.11
C SER A 3 13.97 -20.32 3.40
N CYS A 4 13.31 -21.06 4.31
CA CYS A 4 11.93 -20.79 4.73
C CYS A 4 11.81 -19.45 5.44
N ILE A 5 12.80 -19.10 6.27
CA ILE A 5 12.84 -17.82 6.99
C ILE A 5 12.95 -16.66 5.99
N ARG A 6 13.85 -16.76 4.99
CA ARG A 6 13.99 -15.72 3.95
C ARG A 6 12.73 -15.56 3.08
N GLY A 7 12.06 -16.67 2.76
CA GLY A 7 10.79 -16.64 2.02
C GLY A 7 9.66 -15.98 2.82
N HIS A 8 9.58 -16.28 4.12
CA HIS A 8 8.61 -15.66 5.02
C HIS A 8 8.82 -14.14 5.15
N TRP A 9 10.07 -13.69 5.35
CA TRP A 9 10.38 -12.26 5.37
C TRP A 9 10.03 -11.55 4.07
N SER A 10 10.21 -12.20 2.91
CA SER A 10 9.82 -11.61 1.61
C SER A 10 8.31 -11.32 1.52
N ILE A 11 7.47 -12.13 2.18
CA ILE A 11 6.02 -11.94 2.24
C ILE A 11 5.68 -10.81 3.22
N GLU A 12 6.29 -10.81 4.41
CA GLU A 12 6.13 -9.81 5.46
C GLU A 12 6.54 -8.39 4.97
N ASN A 13 7.64 -8.31 4.23
CA ASN A 13 8.20 -7.04 3.76
C ASN A 13 7.34 -6.37 2.68
N ARG A 14 6.51 -7.14 1.98
CA ARG A 14 5.70 -6.62 0.88
C ARG A 14 4.47 -5.89 1.37
N ARG A 15 3.69 -6.43 2.29
CA ARG A 15 2.35 -5.87 2.60
C ARG A 15 2.17 -5.49 4.07
N PRO A 16 2.49 -6.35 5.05
CA PRO A 16 2.50 -5.97 6.47
C PRO A 16 3.47 -4.82 6.78
N TRP A 17 4.73 -4.94 6.40
CA TRP A 17 5.76 -3.95 6.74
C TRP A 17 5.45 -2.54 6.22
N VAL A 18 4.91 -2.43 5.00
CA VAL A 18 4.53 -1.13 4.43
C VAL A 18 3.37 -0.50 5.22
N LYS A 19 2.43 -1.29 5.73
CA LYS A 19 1.33 -0.78 6.56
C LYS A 19 1.82 -0.30 7.93
N ASP A 20 2.74 -1.04 8.52
CA ASP A 20 3.19 -0.77 9.88
C ASP A 20 4.24 0.34 9.92
N VAL A 21 5.15 0.38 8.94
CA VAL A 21 6.28 1.33 8.93
C VAL A 21 5.99 2.58 8.11
N ILE A 22 5.49 2.45 6.87
CA ILE A 22 5.23 3.62 6.00
C ILE A 22 3.92 4.30 6.37
N TYR A 23 2.85 3.52 6.60
CA TYR A 23 1.54 4.06 6.96
C TYR A 23 1.31 4.21 8.46
N SER A 24 2.23 3.74 9.30
CA SER A 24 2.19 3.79 10.77
C SER A 24 0.81 3.43 11.35
N GLU A 25 0.17 2.40 10.75
CA GLU A 25 -1.24 2.07 10.99
C GLU A 25 -1.51 1.76 12.48
N ASP A 26 -0.60 1.06 13.16
CA ASP A 26 -0.69 0.74 14.59
C ASP A 26 -0.76 1.96 15.50
N THR A 27 -0.10 3.05 15.09
CA THR A 27 -0.04 4.30 15.85
C THR A 27 -1.15 5.28 15.46
N SER A 28 -1.98 4.95 14.47
CA SER A 28 -2.98 5.86 13.95
C SER A 28 -3.99 6.29 15.03
N PRO A 29 -4.31 7.60 15.14
CA PRO A 29 -5.29 8.09 16.11
C PRO A 29 -6.73 7.81 15.67
N GLN A 30 -6.95 7.41 14.41
CA GLN A 30 -8.25 7.16 13.80
C GLN A 30 -8.80 5.77 14.21
N LYS A 31 -9.11 5.62 15.50
CA LYS A 31 -9.59 4.35 16.10
C LYS A 31 -11.12 4.30 16.27
N ALA A 32 -11.83 5.34 15.86
CA ALA A 32 -13.26 5.45 16.09
C ALA A 32 -14.07 4.53 15.15
N ALA A 33 -14.98 3.74 15.73
CA ALA A 33 -15.95 2.89 15.02
C ALA A 33 -15.29 2.04 13.91
N TYR A 34 -15.74 2.19 12.66
CA TYR A 34 -15.24 1.44 11.50
C TYR A 34 -14.07 2.13 10.79
N ALA A 35 -13.60 3.29 11.28
CA ALA A 35 -12.48 4.01 10.69
C ALA A 35 -11.20 3.16 10.52
N PRO A 36 -10.72 2.39 11.51
CA PRO A 36 -9.49 1.60 11.34
C PRO A 36 -9.65 0.51 10.28
N ILE A 37 -10.83 -0.13 10.21
CA ILE A 37 -11.11 -1.19 9.23
C ILE A 37 -11.19 -0.61 7.82
N ASN A 38 -11.97 0.46 7.64
CA ASN A 38 -12.13 1.12 6.35
C ASN A 38 -10.80 1.67 5.84
N LEU A 39 -10.00 2.26 6.73
CA LEU A 39 -8.69 2.80 6.39
C LEU A 39 -7.71 1.68 6.00
N SER A 40 -7.71 0.55 6.72
CA SER A 40 -6.84 -0.57 6.38
C SER A 40 -7.24 -1.25 5.06
N MET A 41 -8.54 -1.29 4.75
CA MET A 41 -9.05 -1.75 3.45
C MET A 41 -8.61 -0.80 2.33
N LEU A 42 -8.80 0.51 2.49
CA LEU A 42 -8.40 1.52 1.50
C LEU A 42 -6.88 1.47 1.22
N LYS A 43 -6.05 1.43 2.26
CA LYS A 43 -4.59 1.28 2.12
C LYS A 43 -4.23 0.01 1.37
N THR A 44 -4.94 -1.09 1.62
CA THR A 44 -4.71 -2.36 0.89
C THR A 44 -5.06 -2.22 -0.58
N TRP A 45 -6.17 -1.56 -0.91
CA TRP A 45 -6.59 -1.33 -2.30
C TRP A 45 -5.58 -0.46 -3.04
N VAL A 46 -5.17 0.66 -2.44
CA VAL A 46 -4.14 1.55 -2.99
C VAL A 46 -2.83 0.80 -3.25
N LEU A 47 -2.33 0.04 -2.28
CA LEU A 47 -1.13 -0.80 -2.45
C LEU A 47 -1.27 -1.82 -3.58
N THR A 48 -2.46 -2.37 -3.76
CA THR A 48 -2.73 -3.35 -4.83
C THR A 48 -2.73 -2.67 -6.20
N LEU A 49 -3.33 -1.49 -6.32
CA LEU A 49 -3.34 -0.70 -7.55
C LEU A 49 -1.94 -0.24 -7.96
N ILE A 50 -1.15 0.26 -7.01
CA ILE A 50 0.24 0.69 -7.23
C ILE A 50 1.05 -0.47 -7.84
N ARG A 51 0.93 -1.66 -7.25
CA ARG A 51 1.61 -2.88 -7.72
C ARG A 51 1.10 -3.39 -9.06
N ALA A 52 -0.21 -3.30 -9.30
CA ALA A 52 -0.78 -3.67 -10.60
C ALA A 52 -0.22 -2.81 -11.74
N ASN A 53 0.15 -1.56 -11.44
CA ASN A 53 0.80 -0.64 -12.37
C ASN A 53 2.33 -0.76 -12.40
N GLY A 54 2.92 -1.71 -11.65
CA GLY A 54 4.36 -1.98 -11.67
C GLY A 54 5.22 -1.02 -10.84
N TYR A 55 4.62 -0.19 -9.99
CA TYR A 55 5.36 0.69 -9.08
C TYR A 55 5.63 -0.01 -7.75
N ASP A 56 6.85 0.12 -7.24
CA ASP A 56 7.21 -0.34 -5.89
C ASP A 56 7.08 0.77 -4.84
N SER A 57 7.27 2.04 -5.25
CA SER A 57 7.20 3.20 -4.37
C SER A 57 5.85 3.89 -4.45
N ILE A 58 5.23 4.14 -3.29
CA ILE A 58 3.97 4.90 -3.20
C ILE A 58 4.16 6.34 -3.67
N THR A 59 5.30 6.96 -3.34
CA THR A 59 5.60 8.35 -3.71
C THR A 59 5.75 8.52 -5.22
N GLU A 60 6.43 7.61 -5.90
CA GLU A 60 6.60 7.64 -7.36
C GLU A 60 5.26 7.46 -8.07
N PHE A 61 4.38 6.59 -7.55
CA PHE A 61 3.04 6.45 -8.07
C PHE A 61 2.23 7.74 -7.91
N ILE A 62 2.25 8.37 -6.73
CA ILE A 62 1.55 9.64 -6.48
C ILE A 62 2.10 10.77 -7.36
N ASP A 63 3.41 10.85 -7.54
CA ASP A 63 4.08 11.81 -8.41
C ASP A 63 3.65 11.62 -9.88
N SER A 64 3.73 10.38 -10.38
CA SER A 64 3.28 10.03 -11.73
C SER A 64 1.79 10.33 -11.97
N LEU A 65 0.97 10.16 -10.95
CA LEU A 65 -0.46 10.46 -10.96
C LEU A 65 -0.69 11.98 -11.02
N GLY A 66 0.06 12.75 -10.24
CA GLY A 66 0.00 14.21 -10.20
C GLY A 66 0.44 14.85 -11.52
N HIS A 67 1.39 14.24 -12.21
CA HIS A 67 1.87 14.71 -13.51
C HIS A 67 0.96 14.34 -14.69
N ASN A 68 0.03 13.38 -14.53
CA ASN A 68 -0.69 12.82 -15.68
C ASN A 68 -2.17 12.50 -15.36
N LEU A 69 -3.02 13.52 -15.42
CA LEU A 69 -4.46 13.38 -15.19
C LEU A 69 -5.13 12.39 -16.16
N THR A 70 -4.63 12.29 -17.39
CA THR A 70 -5.11 11.32 -18.39
C THR A 70 -4.83 9.88 -17.96
N TYR A 71 -3.71 9.63 -17.28
CA TYR A 71 -3.36 8.32 -16.75
C TYR A 71 -4.30 7.93 -15.59
N LEU A 72 -4.65 8.89 -14.72
CA LEU A 72 -5.63 8.67 -13.65
C LEU A 72 -6.98 8.20 -14.20
N LEU A 73 -7.48 8.88 -15.24
CA LEU A 73 -8.73 8.50 -15.89
C LEU A 73 -8.64 7.11 -16.53
N SER A 74 -7.50 6.79 -17.17
CA SER A 74 -7.29 5.47 -17.80
C SER A 74 -7.26 4.29 -16.83
N ILE A 75 -6.92 4.52 -15.55
CA ILE A 75 -6.93 3.47 -14.52
C ILE A 75 -8.34 3.26 -13.94
N CYS A 76 -9.20 4.28 -14.05
CA CYS A 76 -10.54 4.28 -13.46
C CYS A 76 -11.64 3.87 -14.44
N THR A 77 -11.34 3.81 -15.73
CA THR A 77 -12.28 3.50 -16.84
C THR A 77 -11.96 2.13 -17.42
#